data_AF-A0A660QVJ8-F1
#
_entry.id   AF-A0A660QVJ8-F1
#
_cell.length_a   1.000
_cell.length_b   1.000
_cell.length_c   1.000
_cell.angle_alpha   90.00
_cell.angle_beta   90.00
_cell.angle_gamma   90.00
#
_symmetry.space_group_name_H-M   'P 1'
#
loop_
_entity.id
_entity.type
_entity.pdbx_description
1 polymer ?
#
loop_
_entity_poly.entity_id
_entity_poly.type
_entity_poly.pdbx_seq_one_letter_code
_entity_poly.pdbx_strand_id
1 'polypeptide(L)'
;MAVAGLGLGGVLNVAGAGTDQMVADANKSIAVATSAVEAARVAIENGKQLLATIPEDSPMLSEVAEMLPAVKDNWTLAVSALEGAKESASKISSASTPEIAQDYKLLATVNAGVALSGATVVQTGMLFVDAVAQNKSEALDIIRVAMQDSLAATSQVQFNYENVKTLIAAKYSK
;
A
#
# COMPACT_ATOMS: atom_id res chain seq x y z
N MET A 1 20.52 -64.45 -7.71
CA MET A 1 19.29 -64.17 -6.94
C MET A 1 19.34 -62.71 -6.53
N ALA A 2 18.45 -61.91 -7.11
CA ALA A 2 18.31 -60.48 -6.82
C ALA A 2 17.44 -60.28 -5.57
N VAL A 3 17.81 -59.32 -4.71
CA VAL A 3 16.83 -58.51 -3.98
C VAL A 3 17.38 -57.09 -3.93
N ALA A 4 16.86 -56.24 -4.81
CA ALA A 4 16.98 -54.80 -4.73
C ALA A 4 15.98 -54.30 -3.69
N GLY A 5 16.47 -53.68 -2.62
CA GLY A 5 15.66 -52.91 -1.68
C GLY A 5 15.64 -51.43 -2.07
N LEU A 6 14.85 -51.07 -3.08
CA LEU A 6 14.42 -49.69 -3.32
C LEU A 6 13.07 -49.52 -2.64
N GLY A 7 13.02 -48.72 -1.58
CA GLY A 7 11.78 -48.48 -0.84
C GLY A 7 11.77 -47.13 -0.16
N LEU A 8 10.82 -46.29 -0.59
CA LEU A 8 10.36 -45.04 0.00
C LEU A 8 11.17 -43.80 -0.35
N GLY A 9 11.03 -43.43 -1.64
CA GLY A 9 11.23 -42.08 -2.12
C GLY A 9 10.36 -41.09 -1.35
N GLY A 10 10.99 -40.00 -0.95
CA GLY A 10 10.35 -38.87 -0.29
C GLY A 10 9.21 -38.32 -1.14
N VAL A 11 7.99 -38.45 -0.63
CA VAL A 11 6.87 -37.58 -0.98
C VAL A 11 7.02 -36.32 -0.13
N LEU A 12 8.14 -35.61 -0.34
CA LEU A 12 8.42 -34.31 0.27
C LEU A 12 7.54 -33.27 -0.43
N ASN A 13 6.39 -32.99 0.16
CA ASN A 13 5.87 -31.64 0.43
C ASN A 13 6.06 -30.56 -0.67
N VAL A 14 5.89 -30.90 -1.95
CA VAL A 14 6.04 -29.93 -3.06
C VAL A 14 4.92 -28.87 -3.04
N ALA A 15 3.74 -29.22 -2.50
CA ALA A 15 2.63 -28.29 -2.35
C ALA A 15 2.86 -27.22 -1.25
N GLY A 16 3.62 -27.53 -0.20
CA GLY A 16 3.94 -26.57 0.87
C GLY A 16 4.94 -25.50 0.45
N ALA A 17 5.97 -25.88 -0.33
CA ALA A 17 7.04 -24.97 -0.75
C ALA A 17 6.55 -23.81 -1.65
N GLY A 18 5.52 -24.02 -2.46
CA GLY A 18 4.94 -22.98 -3.32
C GLY A 18 4.14 -21.94 -2.53
N THR A 19 3.33 -22.39 -1.58
CA THR A 19 2.50 -21.53 -0.73
C THR A 19 3.34 -20.72 0.25
N ASP A 20 4.39 -21.31 0.83
CA ASP A 20 5.32 -20.60 1.71
C ASP A 20 6.02 -19.44 0.98
N GLN A 21 6.42 -19.65 -0.28
CA GLN A 21 6.98 -18.57 -1.10
C GLN A 21 5.95 -17.48 -1.41
N MET A 22 4.70 -17.84 -1.70
CA MET A 22 3.62 -16.86 -1.92
C MET A 22 3.38 -16.01 -0.67
N VAL A 23 3.38 -16.61 0.52
CA VAL A 23 3.29 -15.90 1.80
C VAL A 23 4.47 -14.94 1.98
N ALA A 24 5.69 -15.40 1.73
CA ALA A 24 6.89 -14.58 1.83
C ALA A 24 6.85 -13.36 0.90
N ASP A 25 6.45 -13.56 -0.36
CA ASP A 25 6.29 -12.49 -1.35
C ASP A 25 5.24 -11.46 -0.92
N ALA A 26 4.06 -11.92 -0.49
CA ALA A 26 2.99 -11.03 -0.02
C ALA A 26 3.44 -10.21 1.19
N ASN A 27 4.11 -10.86 2.16
CA ASN A 27 4.64 -10.19 3.34
C ASN A 27 5.71 -9.16 3.01
N LYS A 28 6.53 -9.36 1.96
CA LYS A 28 7.48 -8.35 1.50
C LYS A 28 6.77 -7.08 1.02
N SER A 29 5.71 -7.21 0.22
CA SER A 29 4.89 -6.07 -0.21
C SER A 29 4.22 -5.37 0.98
N ILE A 30 3.66 -6.14 1.91
CA ILE A 30 3.02 -5.61 3.12
C ILE A 30 4.02 -4.88 4.02
N ALA A 31 5.25 -5.37 4.15
CA ALA A 31 6.28 -4.72 4.95
C ALA A 31 6.64 -3.34 4.39
N VAL A 32 6.79 -3.22 3.06
CA VAL A 32 7.01 -1.92 2.39
C VAL A 32 5.83 -0.98 2.63
N ALA A 33 4.60 -1.44 2.41
CA ALA A 33 3.40 -0.63 2.64
C ALA A 33 3.25 -0.22 4.11
N THR A 34 3.55 -1.11 5.05
CA THR A 34 3.51 -0.82 6.49
C THR A 34 4.49 0.29 6.86
N SER A 35 5.73 0.21 6.36
CA SER A 35 6.74 1.25 6.57
C SER A 35 6.29 2.61 6.01
N ALA A 36 5.70 2.61 4.80
CA ALA A 36 5.19 3.83 4.19
C ALA A 36 4.00 4.44 4.95
N VAL A 37 3.04 3.62 5.39
CA VAL A 37 1.90 4.07 6.19
C VAL A 37 2.37 4.63 7.54
N GLU A 38 3.37 4.01 8.15
CA GLU A 38 3.93 4.50 9.41
C GLU A 38 4.69 5.82 9.20
N ALA A 39 5.47 5.95 8.13
CA ALA A 39 6.11 7.22 7.77
C ALA A 39 5.06 8.32 7.50
N ALA A 40 3.96 8.00 6.82
CA ALA A 40 2.85 8.90 6.59
C ALA A 40 2.15 9.32 7.91
N ARG A 41 1.98 8.40 8.86
CA ARG A 41 1.46 8.70 10.21
C ARG A 41 2.33 9.72 10.93
N VAL A 42 3.64 9.49 10.95
CA VAL A 42 4.62 10.40 11.56
C VAL A 42 4.60 11.76 10.86
N ALA A 43 4.51 11.78 9.52
CA ALA A 43 4.40 13.01 8.75
C ALA A 43 3.12 13.81 9.11
N ILE A 44 1.98 13.13 9.31
CA ILE A 44 0.75 13.78 9.78
C ILE A 44 0.93 14.39 11.17
N GLU A 45 1.59 13.68 12.09
CA GLU A 45 1.83 14.18 13.45
C GLU A 45 2.73 15.42 13.44
N ASN A 46 3.80 15.40 12.66
CA ASN A 46 4.68 16.55 12.46
C ASN A 46 3.94 17.70 11.77
N GLY A 47 3.17 17.41 10.72
CA GLY A 47 2.37 18.40 9.98
C GLY A 47 1.37 19.12 10.87
N LYS A 48 0.70 18.41 11.79
CA LYS A 48 -0.21 19.03 12.77
C LYS A 48 0.50 20.03 13.69
N GLN A 49 1.73 19.74 14.11
CA GLN A 49 2.52 20.66 14.92
C GLN A 49 2.93 21.89 14.11
N LEU A 50 3.34 21.69 12.85
CA LEU A 50 3.76 22.74 11.93
C LEU A 50 2.59 23.65 11.49
N LEU A 51 1.38 23.12 11.35
CA LEU A 51 0.19 23.92 11.08
C LEU A 51 -0.02 25.03 12.12
N ALA A 52 0.28 24.73 13.39
CA ALA A 52 0.15 25.70 14.47
C ALA A 52 1.23 26.79 14.45
N THR A 53 2.31 26.63 13.67
CA THR A 53 3.38 27.63 13.54
C THR A 53 3.19 28.55 12.34
N ILE A 54 2.23 28.27 11.46
CA ILE A 54 1.92 29.13 10.32
C ILE A 54 1.14 30.36 10.82
N PRO A 55 1.57 31.60 10.50
CA PRO A 55 0.84 32.81 10.87
C PRO A 55 -0.59 32.82 10.29
N GLU A 56 -1.57 33.29 11.07
CA GLU A 56 -2.99 33.34 10.67
C GLU A 56 -3.24 34.22 9.43
N ASP A 57 -2.38 35.21 9.19
CA ASP A 57 -2.39 36.11 8.03
C ASP A 57 -1.58 35.56 6.84
N SER A 58 -1.05 34.34 6.94
CA SER A 58 -0.27 33.73 5.86
C SER A 58 -1.13 33.56 4.61
N PRO A 59 -0.68 34.08 3.45
CA PRO A 59 -1.41 33.94 2.18
C PRO A 59 -1.47 32.48 1.69
N MET A 60 -0.69 31.58 2.28
CA MET A 60 -0.62 30.16 1.91
C MET A 60 -1.58 29.27 2.73
N LEU A 61 -2.25 29.80 3.76
CA LEU A 61 -3.17 29.01 4.59
C LEU A 61 -4.37 28.47 3.81
N SER A 62 -4.89 29.23 2.83
CA SER A 62 -5.95 28.75 1.95
C SER A 62 -5.52 27.52 1.16
N GLU A 63 -4.31 27.55 0.62
CA GLU A 63 -3.77 26.45 -0.18
C GLU A 63 -3.45 25.22 0.67
N VAL A 64 -2.94 25.41 1.89
CA VAL A 64 -2.80 24.33 2.88
C VAL A 64 -4.17 23.71 3.16
N ALA A 65 -5.21 24.52 3.37
CA ALA A 65 -6.56 24.03 3.63
C ALA A 65 -7.16 23.27 2.42
N GLU A 66 -6.81 23.64 1.19
CA GLU A 66 -7.20 22.93 -0.03
C GLU A 66 -6.49 21.58 -0.18
N MET A 67 -5.27 21.44 0.33
CA MET A 67 -4.49 20.19 0.26
C MET A 67 -4.87 19.15 1.31
N LEU A 68 -5.25 19.59 2.51
CA LEU A 68 -5.57 18.69 3.63
C LEU A 68 -6.69 17.67 3.34
N PRO A 69 -7.76 17.98 2.58
CA PRO A 69 -8.73 16.99 2.14
C PRO A 69 -8.12 15.83 1.37
N ALA A 70 -7.24 16.11 0.40
CA ALA A 70 -6.57 15.07 -0.39
C ALA A 70 -5.67 14.19 0.51
N VAL A 71 -4.97 14.80 1.46
CA VAL A 71 -4.18 14.07 2.47
C VAL A 71 -5.07 13.16 3.31
N LYS A 72 -6.20 13.68 3.81
CA LYS A 72 -7.13 12.92 4.65
C LYS A 72 -7.70 11.72 3.89
N ASP A 73 -8.19 11.92 2.67
CA ASP A 73 -8.83 10.86 1.89
C ASP A 73 -7.81 9.76 1.54
N ASN A 74 -6.58 10.15 1.20
CA ASN A 74 -5.51 9.19 0.91
C ASN A 74 -4.96 8.49 2.16
N TRP A 75 -5.01 9.13 3.33
CA TRP A 75 -4.71 8.46 4.59
C TRP A 75 -5.72 7.35 4.89
N THR A 76 -7.02 7.65 4.78
CA THR A 76 -8.08 6.65 4.97
C THR A 76 -7.94 5.49 3.99
N LEU A 77 -7.69 5.79 2.71
CA LEU A 77 -7.42 4.78 1.70
C LEU A 77 -6.21 3.91 2.09
N ALA A 78 -5.09 4.54 2.50
CA ALA A 78 -3.85 3.84 2.77
C ALA A 78 -3.99 2.84 3.92
N VAL A 79 -4.66 3.25 5.01
CA VAL A 79 -4.93 2.39 6.17
C VAL A 79 -5.85 1.23 5.78
N SER A 80 -6.97 1.51 5.11
CA SER A 80 -7.93 0.47 4.71
C SER A 80 -7.31 -0.54 3.74
N ALA A 81 -6.53 -0.07 2.76
CA ALA A 81 -5.83 -0.93 1.82
C ALA A 81 -4.76 -1.79 2.52
N LEU A 82 -4.04 -1.25 3.50
CA LEU A 82 -3.06 -2.04 4.27
C LEU A 82 -3.73 -3.16 5.07
N GLU A 83 -4.89 -2.89 5.66
CA GLU A 83 -5.71 -3.91 6.33
C GLU A 83 -6.17 -4.99 5.34
N GLY A 84 -6.71 -4.58 4.18
CA GLY A 84 -7.10 -5.52 3.12
C GLY A 84 -5.93 -6.37 2.59
N ALA A 85 -4.72 -5.80 2.54
CA ALA A 85 -3.52 -6.53 2.16
C ALA A 85 -3.18 -7.63 3.17
N LYS A 86 -3.20 -7.29 4.46
CA LYS A 86 -2.95 -8.23 5.57
C LYS A 86 -4.01 -9.32 5.64
N GLU A 87 -5.28 -8.97 5.45
CA GLU A 87 -6.38 -9.92 5.41
C GLU A 87 -6.25 -10.91 4.24
N SER A 88 -5.87 -10.41 3.06
CA SER A 88 -5.65 -11.27 1.89
C SER A 88 -4.46 -12.21 2.10
N ALA A 89 -3.35 -11.71 2.66
CA ALA A 89 -2.17 -12.51 2.93
C ALA A 89 -2.42 -13.63 3.95
N SER A 90 -3.24 -13.38 4.97
CA SER A 90 -3.56 -14.39 5.99
C SER A 90 -4.35 -15.59 5.44
N LYS A 91 -4.99 -15.44 4.27
CA LYS A 91 -5.75 -16.49 3.59
C LYS A 91 -4.91 -17.35 2.63
N ILE A 92 -3.66 -16.98 2.35
CA ILE A 92 -2.81 -17.71 1.38
C ILE A 92 -2.53 -19.13 1.87
N SER A 93 -2.13 -19.31 3.13
CA SER A 93 -1.75 -20.62 3.70
C SER A 93 -2.94 -21.56 3.94
N SER A 94 -4.15 -21.02 4.03
CA SER A 94 -5.40 -21.77 4.22
C SER A 94 -6.22 -21.92 2.93
N ALA A 95 -5.69 -21.48 1.79
CA ALA A 95 -6.33 -21.62 0.50
C ALA A 95 -6.53 -23.10 0.15
N SER A 96 -7.70 -23.44 -0.38
CA SER A 96 -8.05 -24.81 -0.75
C SER A 96 -7.31 -25.32 -1.99
N THR A 97 -6.77 -24.42 -2.81
CA THR A 97 -5.98 -24.75 -4.01
C THR A 97 -4.83 -23.77 -4.22
N PRO A 98 -3.76 -24.15 -4.94
CA PRO A 98 -2.67 -23.24 -5.30
C PRO A 98 -3.14 -22.02 -6.12
N GLU A 99 -4.17 -22.18 -6.94
CA GLU A 99 -4.75 -21.07 -7.72
C GLU A 99 -5.42 -20.04 -6.81
N ILE A 100 -6.19 -20.48 -5.82
CA ILE A 100 -6.80 -19.59 -4.82
C ILE A 100 -5.72 -18.92 -3.97
N ALA A 101 -4.66 -19.65 -3.60
CA ALA A 101 -3.51 -19.08 -2.89
C ALA A 101 -2.84 -17.95 -3.70
N GLN A 102 -2.68 -18.16 -5.02
CA GLN A 102 -2.12 -17.18 -5.93
C GLN A 102 -3.02 -15.95 -6.09
N ASP A 103 -4.35 -16.12 -6.16
CA ASP A 103 -5.29 -15.00 -6.20
C ASP A 103 -5.26 -14.18 -4.89
N TYR A 104 -5.18 -14.83 -3.73
CA TYR A 104 -4.98 -14.14 -2.45
C TYR A 104 -3.64 -13.40 -2.37
N LYS A 105 -2.56 -14.01 -2.88
CA LYS A 105 -1.26 -13.35 -2.99
C LYS A 105 -1.34 -12.10 -3.87
N LEU A 106 -2.01 -12.21 -5.01
CA LEU A 106 -2.20 -11.07 -5.91
C LEU A 106 -2.99 -9.96 -5.22
N LEU A 107 -4.13 -10.27 -4.58
CA LEU A 107 -4.93 -9.32 -3.81
C LEU A 107 -4.13 -8.65 -2.70
N ALA A 108 -3.29 -9.41 -1.98
CA ALA A 108 -2.42 -8.85 -0.95
C ALA A 108 -1.42 -7.85 -1.54
N THR A 109 -0.77 -8.20 -2.66
CA THR A 109 0.20 -7.34 -3.33
C THR A 109 -0.44 -6.06 -3.89
N VAL A 110 -1.60 -6.14 -4.54
CA VAL A 110 -2.25 -4.95 -5.11
C VAL A 110 -2.80 -4.02 -4.03
N ASN A 111 -3.37 -4.56 -2.95
CA ASN A 111 -3.78 -3.78 -1.79
C ASN A 111 -2.59 -3.08 -1.12
N ALA A 112 -1.46 -3.78 -0.97
CA ALA A 112 -0.23 -3.16 -0.47
C ALA A 112 0.27 -2.04 -1.39
N GLY A 113 0.09 -2.18 -2.71
CA GLY A 113 0.38 -1.12 -3.69
C GLY A 113 -0.50 0.13 -3.49
N VAL A 114 -1.81 -0.05 -3.31
CA VAL A 114 -2.75 1.06 -3.01
C VAL A 114 -2.39 1.73 -1.68
N ALA A 115 -2.03 0.93 -0.66
CA ALA A 115 -1.61 1.44 0.63
C ALA A 115 -0.35 2.31 0.53
N LEU A 116 0.65 1.84 -0.21
CA LEU A 116 1.89 2.58 -0.48
C LEU A 116 1.59 3.89 -1.22
N SER A 117 0.80 3.87 -2.29
CA SER A 117 0.54 5.07 -3.09
C SER A 117 -0.24 6.14 -2.30
N GLY A 118 -1.27 5.73 -1.54
CA GLY A 118 -2.00 6.64 -0.66
C GLY A 118 -1.10 7.25 0.43
N ALA A 119 -0.21 6.44 1.02
CA ALA A 119 0.77 6.92 1.99
C ALA A 119 1.76 7.93 1.37
N THR A 120 2.14 7.77 0.11
CA THR A 120 2.98 8.73 -0.61
C THR A 120 2.28 10.08 -0.81
N VAL A 121 1.00 10.09 -1.19
CA VAL A 121 0.21 11.34 -1.30
C VAL A 121 0.19 12.08 0.05
N VAL A 122 -0.02 11.34 1.14
CA VAL A 122 -0.01 11.90 2.50
C VAL A 122 1.34 12.54 2.82
N GLN A 123 2.45 11.83 2.56
CA GLN A 123 3.80 12.35 2.79
C GLN A 123 4.06 13.63 2.00
N THR A 124 3.69 13.66 0.71
CA THR A 124 3.85 14.85 -0.14
C THR A 124 3.02 16.04 0.36
N GLY A 125 1.79 15.80 0.80
CA GLY A 125 0.97 16.87 1.37
C GLY A 125 1.51 17.40 2.69
N MET A 126 2.10 16.55 3.52
CA MET A 126 2.77 17.00 4.74
C MET A 126 4.09 17.72 4.47
N LEU A 127 4.80 17.37 3.39
CA LEU A 127 5.94 18.17 2.90
C LEU A 127 5.50 19.57 2.46
N PHE A 128 4.31 19.71 1.87
CA PHE A 128 3.77 21.03 1.54
C PHE A 128 3.54 21.87 2.80
N VAL A 129 2.88 21.30 3.81
CA VAL A 129 2.67 21.96 5.11
C VAL A 129 4.00 22.39 5.73
N ASP A 130 5.02 21.52 5.68
CA ASP A 130 6.35 21.82 6.18
C ASP A 130 7.03 22.97 5.42
N ALA A 131 6.95 22.95 4.10
CA ALA A 131 7.49 24.03 3.27
C ALA A 131 6.82 25.38 3.55
N VAL A 132 5.49 25.40 3.74
CA VAL A 132 4.76 26.61 4.12
C VAL A 132 5.15 27.09 5.52
N ALA A 133 5.21 26.19 6.50
CA ALA A 133 5.60 26.53 7.88
C ALA A 133 7.03 27.09 7.97
N GLN A 134 7.94 26.60 7.11
CA GLN A 134 9.32 27.07 7.04
C GLN A 134 9.55 28.20 6.03
N ASN A 135 8.49 28.75 5.42
CA ASN A 135 8.56 29.83 4.44
C ASN A 135 9.43 29.50 3.20
N LYS A 136 9.50 28.23 2.81
CA LYS A 136 10.27 27.72 1.66
C LYS A 136 9.45 27.78 0.36
N SER A 137 9.16 29.01 -0.07
CA SER A 137 8.32 29.28 -1.24
C SER A 137 8.81 28.64 -2.54
N GLU A 138 10.13 28.48 -2.69
CA GLU A 138 10.80 27.89 -3.85
C GLU A 138 10.54 26.39 -3.99
N ALA A 139 10.21 25.69 -2.90
CA ALA A 139 9.89 24.27 -2.91
C ALA A 139 8.43 23.99 -3.27
N LEU A 140 7.54 24.98 -3.15
CA LEU A 140 6.09 24.79 -3.25
C LEU A 140 5.68 24.32 -4.65
N ASP A 141 6.25 24.88 -5.71
CA ASP A 141 5.94 24.45 -7.09
C ASP A 141 6.33 23.00 -7.35
N ILE A 142 7.49 22.58 -6.85
CA ILE A 142 7.97 21.20 -6.97
C ILE A 142 7.03 20.26 -6.21
N ILE A 143 6.62 20.64 -5.00
CA ILE A 143 5.72 19.84 -4.18
C ILE A 143 4.32 19.75 -4.80
N ARG A 144 3.81 20.82 -5.41
CA ARG A 144 2.53 20.80 -6.15
C ARG A 144 2.54 19.81 -7.30
N VAL A 145 3.60 19.83 -8.11
CA VAL A 145 3.77 18.87 -9.21
C VAL A 145 3.87 17.45 -8.66
N ALA A 146 4.68 17.24 -7.63
CA ALA A 146 4.81 15.93 -6.99
C ALA A 146 3.48 15.43 -6.41
N MET A 147 2.64 16.33 -5.87
CA MET A 147 1.30 16.01 -5.37
C MET A 147 0.39 15.54 -6.51
N GLN A 148 0.36 16.27 -7.63
CA GLN A 148 -0.43 15.90 -8.80
C GLN A 148 0.01 14.54 -9.35
N ASP A 149 1.32 14.31 -9.46
CA ASP A 149 1.88 13.03 -9.90
C ASP A 149 1.51 11.89 -8.94
N SER A 150 1.59 12.14 -7.63
CA SER A 150 1.24 11.15 -6.59
C SER A 150 -0.25 10.80 -6.62
N LEU A 151 -1.12 11.79 -6.84
CA LEU A 151 -2.56 11.59 -6.99
C LEU A 151 -2.88 10.78 -8.24
N ALA A 152 -2.29 11.14 -9.38
CA ALA A 152 -2.47 10.40 -10.64
C ALA A 152 -1.99 8.95 -10.54
N ALA A 153 -0.81 8.73 -9.94
CA ALA A 153 -0.28 7.40 -9.68
C ALA A 153 -1.21 6.60 -8.77
N THR A 154 -1.73 7.21 -7.70
CA THR A 154 -2.66 6.56 -6.77
C THR A 154 -3.97 6.17 -7.46
N SER A 155 -4.53 7.03 -8.30
CA SER A 155 -5.72 6.70 -9.11
C SER A 155 -5.48 5.52 -10.05
N GLN A 156 -4.32 5.46 -10.71
CA GLN A 156 -3.98 4.34 -11.59
C GLN A 156 -3.83 3.03 -10.82
N VAL A 157 -3.19 3.06 -9.64
CA VAL A 157 -3.03 1.88 -8.78
C VAL A 157 -4.38 1.40 -8.25
N GLN A 158 -5.27 2.31 -7.84
CA GLN A 158 -6.64 1.95 -7.45
C GLN A 158 -7.43 1.32 -8.60
N PHE A 159 -7.35 1.89 -9.81
CA PHE A 159 -8.02 1.31 -10.99
C PHE A 159 -7.53 -0.11 -11.27
N ASN A 160 -6.21 -0.34 -11.18
CA ASN A 160 -5.64 -1.67 -11.35
C ASN A 160 -6.11 -2.64 -10.26
N TYR A 161 -6.21 -2.18 -9.01
CA TYR A 161 -6.76 -2.96 -7.90
C TYR A 161 -8.21 -3.38 -8.15
N GLU A 162 -9.10 -2.46 -8.53
CA GLU A 162 -10.50 -2.78 -8.80
C GLU A 162 -10.63 -3.75 -9.98
N ASN A 163 -9.84 -3.59 -11.04
CA ASN A 163 -9.81 -4.56 -12.14
C ASN A 163 -9.40 -5.96 -11.69
N VAL A 164 -8.33 -6.08 -10.88
CA VAL A 164 -7.90 -7.37 -10.33
C VAL A 164 -8.99 -8.00 -9.48
N LYS A 165 -9.63 -7.21 -8.61
CA LYS A 165 -10.73 -7.67 -7.77
C LYS A 165 -11.92 -8.15 -8.59
N THR A 166 -12.32 -7.43 -9.64
CA THR A 166 -13.38 -7.84 -10.56
C THR A 166 -13.03 -9.13 -11.30
N LEU A 167 -11.81 -9.25 -11.83
CA LEU A 167 -11.36 -10.45 -12.54
C LEU A 167 -11.36 -11.68 -11.63
N ILE A 168 -10.86 -11.54 -10.40
CA ILE A 168 -10.86 -12.63 -9.41
C ILE A 168 -12.31 -13.00 -9.04
N ALA A 169 -13.17 -12.03 -8.75
CA ALA A 169 -14.57 -12.29 -8.43
C ALA A 169 -15.30 -13.04 -9.57
N ALA A 170 -15.04 -12.67 -10.83
CA ALA A 170 -15.61 -13.33 -12.00
C ALA A 170 -15.14 -14.78 -12.20
N LYS A 171 -13.96 -15.17 -11.70
CA LYS A 171 -13.50 -16.57 -11.74
C LYS A 171 -14.37 -17.49 -10.89
N TYR A 172 -14.88 -16.99 -9.76
CA TYR A 172 -15.57 -17.80 -8.74
C TYR A 172 -17.10 -17.59 -8.72
N SER A 173 -17.66 -16.83 -9.66
CA SER A 173 -19.10 -16.55 -9.73
C SER A 173 -19.94 -17.63 -10.46
N LYS A 174 -19.40 -18.85 -10.62
CA LYS A 174 -20.05 -19.98 -11.31
C LYS A 174 -20.34 -21.15 -10.38
#